data_AF-A0A9D4US85-F1
#
_entry.id   AF-A0A9D4US85-F1
#
_cell.length_a   1.000
_cell.length_b   1.000
_cell.length_c   1.000
_cell.angle_alpha   90.00
_cell.angle_beta   90.00
_cell.angle_gamma   90.00
#
_symmetry.space_group_name_H-M   'P 1'
#
loop_
_entity.id
_entity.type
_entity.pdbx_description
1 polymer ?
#
loop_
_entity_poly.entity_id
_entity_poly.type
_entity_poly.pdbx_seq_one_letter_code
_entity_poly.pdbx_strand_id
1 'polypeptide(L)'
;MIGHPLLVFNGFLFLMVSLDEARALLGRLEYQRGNVEAALQVFDGIDISTIRSWMKASITSKSSQQRGRSKNDISHPLSLHAASLLLEAIYLKAKSLQKLGRLTDAALECKGILDTMDVVFPQGMPDSLGEKLLPELWKQAGQYHEAMPAYRCALLHQWNLNPECCARIQKEFAILLLYGGVEAGAPSLASQDLLEKSLHHLEKPNGISALLLAAKLSCEDNDTSSNAMQYAHRAIANMKEDSHSRKCVAYHILGSSMGKPARLASLNTQRAFLQRESLKALQDSTMLDGENPSTYFDLALEYAEQRNLTAALDCAKKHLDLTGGSEVQGWRLLGLILSAQQRYSDAENVLNVALDETGTWEQGELLRTKAKLQMIQGKSTEGIKTYMRLLALVQAQRKSFNARSLKAKVDGEKVSEVEVWQDLAGIYTTIAAWHDAEVCLGKAKSLKLHSAATWHATGILYEAHGQLPEASASYYNGLAVDPDHVPCKVSLGALLRRISTSC
;
A
#
# COMPACT_ATOMS: atom_id res chain seq x y z
N MET A 1 4.96 51.02 -36.77
CA MET A 1 6.12 51.16 -37.66
C MET A 1 7.38 50.83 -36.88
N ILE A 2 8.29 50.16 -37.56
CA ILE A 2 9.50 49.49 -37.07
C ILE A 2 10.43 50.48 -36.34
N GLY A 3 11.01 50.04 -35.23
CA GLY A 3 12.03 50.78 -34.49
C GLY A 3 12.96 49.82 -33.75
N HIS A 4 13.90 49.22 -34.47
CA HIS A 4 15.12 48.66 -33.87
C HIS A 4 15.89 49.78 -33.15
N PRO A 5 16.41 49.56 -31.93
CA PRO A 5 17.65 50.17 -31.51
C PRO A 5 18.72 49.09 -31.54
N LEU A 6 19.46 49.04 -32.65
CA LEU A 6 20.79 48.47 -32.69
C LEU A 6 21.69 49.36 -31.82
N LEU A 7 21.88 48.98 -30.56
CA LEU A 7 23.00 49.48 -29.76
C LEU A 7 24.26 48.76 -30.24
N VAL A 8 24.98 49.43 -31.13
CA VAL A 8 26.32 49.06 -31.56
C VAL A 8 27.29 49.36 -30.41
N PHE A 9 27.89 48.33 -29.83
CA PHE A 9 29.09 48.46 -29.02
C PHE A 9 30.12 47.41 -29.44
N ASN A 10 31.24 47.93 -29.95
CA ASN A 10 32.56 47.35 -30.22
C ASN A 10 32.70 45.83 -30.41
N GLY A 11 33.11 45.48 -31.63
CA GLY A 11 33.22 44.11 -32.12
C GLY A 11 34.10 43.20 -31.28
N PHE A 12 33.50 42.10 -30.83
CA PHE A 12 34.10 40.79 -30.74
C PHE A 12 32.94 39.76 -30.71
N LEU A 13 32.85 38.95 -31.77
CA LEU A 13 32.25 37.61 -31.80
C LEU A 13 30.85 37.42 -31.16
N PHE A 14 29.78 37.81 -31.85
CA PHE A 14 28.45 37.25 -31.59
C PHE A 14 28.42 35.80 -32.11
N LEU A 15 28.93 34.85 -31.32
CA LEU A 15 28.49 33.47 -31.46
C LEU A 15 27.01 33.45 -31.10
N MET A 16 26.18 32.92 -32.00
CA MET A 16 24.72 32.85 -31.91
C MET A 16 24.25 32.38 -30.53
N VAL A 17 23.81 33.31 -29.68
CA VAL A 17 23.02 33.02 -28.48
C VAL A 17 21.58 32.85 -28.93
N SER A 18 20.94 31.72 -28.58
CA SER A 18 19.54 31.50 -28.91
C SER A 18 18.65 32.54 -28.20
N LEU A 19 17.50 32.90 -28.79
CA LEU A 19 16.57 33.89 -28.22
C LEU A 19 16.20 33.53 -26.77
N ASP A 20 16.10 32.24 -26.46
CA ASP A 20 15.76 31.73 -25.14
C ASP A 20 16.93 31.80 -24.15
N GLU A 21 18.18 31.61 -24.59
CA GLU A 21 19.38 31.86 -23.77
C GLU A 21 19.53 33.35 -23.41
N ALA A 22 19.24 34.25 -24.37
CA ALA A 22 19.26 35.68 -24.13
C ALA A 22 18.18 36.11 -23.11
N ARG A 23 16.98 35.53 -23.20
CA ARG A 23 15.91 35.71 -22.21
C ARG A 23 16.30 35.16 -20.84
N ALA A 24 16.91 33.98 -20.78
CA ALA A 24 17.38 33.38 -19.53
C ALA A 24 18.39 34.28 -18.79
N LEU A 25 19.37 34.85 -19.52
CA LEU A 25 20.36 35.76 -18.95
C LEU A 25 19.74 37.10 -18.52
N LEU A 26 18.85 37.67 -19.34
CA LEU A 26 18.16 38.92 -19.01
C LEU A 26 17.27 38.77 -17.77
N GLY A 27 16.49 37.68 -17.69
CA GLY A 27 15.63 37.39 -16.55
C GLY A 27 16.46 37.17 -15.26
N ARG A 28 17.63 36.53 -15.36
CA ARG A 28 18.57 36.40 -14.23
C ARG A 28 19.05 37.75 -13.71
N LEU A 29 19.41 38.68 -14.59
CA LEU A 29 19.86 40.03 -14.21
C LEU A 29 18.74 40.82 -13.53
N GLU A 30 17.53 40.81 -14.08
CA GLU A 30 16.39 41.50 -13.47
C GLU A 30 15.99 40.88 -12.13
N TYR A 31 16.07 39.56 -11.99
CA TYR A 31 15.84 38.87 -10.72
C TYR A 31 16.89 39.27 -9.66
N GLN A 32 18.17 39.38 -10.04
CA GLN A 32 19.24 39.83 -9.14
C GLN A 32 19.08 41.30 -8.71
N ARG A 33 18.52 42.14 -9.58
CA ARG A 33 18.16 43.53 -9.27
C ARG A 33 16.97 43.67 -8.34
N GLY A 34 16.24 42.59 -8.08
CA GLY A 34 15.06 42.58 -7.23
C GLY A 34 13.75 42.91 -7.94
N ASN A 35 13.78 43.12 -9.26
CA ASN A 35 12.60 43.39 -10.09
C ASN A 35 11.88 42.09 -10.46
N VAL A 36 11.15 41.51 -9.50
CA VAL A 36 10.56 40.17 -9.63
C VAL A 36 9.50 40.08 -10.75
N GLU A 37 8.71 41.13 -10.95
CA GLU A 37 7.67 41.16 -11.99
C GLU A 37 8.25 41.25 -13.40
N ALA A 38 9.29 42.07 -13.60
CA ALA A 38 9.99 42.19 -14.87
C ALA A 38 10.73 40.89 -15.20
N ALA A 39 11.35 40.24 -14.21
CA ALA A 39 11.97 38.93 -14.37
C ALA A 39 10.94 37.87 -14.80
N LEU A 40 9.74 37.86 -14.19
CA LEU A 40 8.68 36.93 -14.55
C LEU A 40 8.21 37.13 -16.01
N GLN A 41 8.00 38.37 -16.44
CA GLN A 41 7.60 38.67 -17.82
C GLN A 41 8.63 38.20 -18.86
N VAL A 42 9.92 38.29 -18.52
CA VAL A 42 10.99 37.77 -19.37
C VAL A 42 11.00 36.24 -19.39
N PHE A 43 10.74 35.60 -18.25
CA PHE A 43 10.70 34.14 -18.13
C PHE A 43 9.44 33.50 -18.71
N ASP A 44 8.29 34.19 -18.77
CA ASP A 44 7.05 33.69 -19.39
C ASP A 44 7.21 33.43 -20.89
N GLY A 45 8.19 34.07 -21.54
CA GLY A 45 8.57 33.80 -22.92
C GLY A 45 9.33 32.48 -23.14
N ILE A 46 9.67 31.75 -22.07
CA ILE A 46 10.38 30.47 -22.12
C ILE A 46 9.39 29.34 -21.80
N ASP A 47 9.07 28.51 -22.80
CA ASP A 47 8.14 27.40 -22.64
C ASP A 47 8.86 26.07 -22.34
N ILE A 48 8.49 25.42 -21.23
CA ILE A 48 8.96 24.10 -20.78
C ILE A 48 8.72 23.03 -21.86
N SER A 49 7.63 23.13 -22.63
CA SER A 49 7.27 22.15 -23.65
C SER A 49 8.30 22.12 -24.81
N THR A 50 8.82 23.30 -25.17
CA THR A 50 9.83 23.49 -26.20
C THR A 50 11.16 22.89 -25.75
N ILE A 51 11.54 23.12 -24.49
CA ILE A 51 12.73 22.56 -23.86
C ILE A 51 12.65 21.02 -23.77
N ARG A 52 11.47 20.47 -23.44
CA ARG A 52 11.21 19.02 -23.37
C ARG A 52 11.40 18.32 -24.72
N SER A 53 10.78 18.87 -25.78
CA SER A 53 10.91 18.34 -27.15
C SER A 53 12.36 18.38 -27.64
N TRP A 54 13.03 19.47 -27.31
CA TRP A 54 14.39 19.75 -27.75
C TRP A 54 15.45 18.88 -27.05
N MET A 55 15.31 18.66 -25.74
CA MET A 55 16.18 17.77 -24.98
C MET A 55 16.02 16.30 -25.42
N LYS A 56 14.80 15.86 -25.78
CA LYS A 56 14.58 14.53 -26.40
C LYS A 56 15.33 14.39 -27.74
N ALA A 57 15.23 15.39 -28.62
CA ALA A 57 15.90 15.40 -29.93
C ALA A 57 17.44 15.30 -29.81
N SER A 58 18.02 16.02 -28.85
CA SER A 58 19.47 16.04 -28.59
C SER A 58 20.04 14.73 -28.04
N ILE A 59 19.20 13.89 -27.41
CA ILE A 59 19.58 12.57 -26.91
C ILE A 59 19.45 11.51 -28.01
N THR A 60 18.39 11.56 -28.81
CA THR A 60 18.21 10.65 -29.96
C THR A 60 19.28 10.82 -31.03
N SER A 61 19.89 12.00 -31.16
CA SER A 61 21.06 12.22 -32.03
C SER A 61 22.36 11.64 -31.48
N LYS A 62 22.45 11.36 -30.17
CA LYS A 62 23.62 10.72 -29.55
C LYS A 62 23.57 9.18 -29.62
N SER A 63 22.38 8.57 -29.59
CA SER A 63 22.25 7.10 -29.72
C SER A 63 22.38 6.60 -31.17
N SER A 64 22.10 7.45 -32.16
CA SER A 64 22.17 7.11 -33.59
C SER A 64 23.54 7.30 -34.25
N GLN A 65 24.55 7.83 -33.52
CA GLN A 65 25.91 8.00 -34.05
C GLN A 65 26.74 6.70 -34.21
N GLN A 66 26.13 5.51 -34.11
CA GLN A 66 26.80 4.25 -34.48
C GLN A 66 26.39 3.62 -35.82
N ARG A 67 25.40 4.11 -36.57
CA ARG A 67 25.15 3.60 -37.93
C ARG A 67 24.63 4.65 -38.92
N GLY A 68 25.50 5.01 -39.86
CA GLY A 68 25.13 5.42 -41.22
C GLY A 68 24.71 6.87 -41.41
N ARG A 69 25.51 7.63 -42.17
CA ARG A 69 25.15 8.96 -42.70
C ARG A 69 23.94 8.85 -43.66
N SER A 70 22.89 9.63 -43.40
CA SER A 70 22.05 10.22 -44.46
C SER A 70 21.42 11.55 -43.99
N LYS A 71 21.02 12.36 -44.98
CA LYS A 71 20.93 13.83 -44.96
C LYS A 71 19.66 14.41 -44.32
N ASN A 72 19.85 15.64 -43.85
CA ASN A 72 18.90 16.77 -43.72
C ASN A 72 17.70 16.62 -42.77
N ASP A 73 17.89 17.09 -41.55
CA ASP A 73 17.09 18.18 -40.97
C ASP A 73 17.93 18.93 -39.92
N ILE A 74 18.00 20.26 -40.04
CA ILE A 74 18.81 21.11 -39.17
C ILE A 74 18.04 21.40 -37.89
N SER A 75 18.30 20.61 -36.84
CA SER A 75 18.17 21.06 -35.46
C SER A 75 19.49 20.76 -34.76
N HIS A 76 20.34 21.76 -34.62
CA HIS A 76 21.59 21.61 -33.87
C HIS A 76 21.26 21.33 -32.39
N PRO A 77 21.80 20.25 -31.79
CA PRO A 77 21.81 20.13 -30.34
C PRO A 77 22.71 21.24 -29.78
N LEU A 78 22.15 22.09 -28.92
CA LEU A 78 22.74 23.18 -28.18
C LEU A 78 23.64 22.52 -27.13
N SER A 79 24.64 23.28 -26.71
CA SER A 79 25.56 22.85 -25.68
C SER A 79 24.84 22.50 -24.37
N LEU A 80 25.43 21.59 -23.60
CA LEU A 80 24.98 21.22 -22.24
C LEU A 80 24.88 22.45 -21.31
N HIS A 81 25.65 23.49 -21.62
CA HIS A 81 25.61 24.78 -20.95
C HIS A 81 24.31 25.55 -21.18
N ALA A 82 23.78 25.55 -22.40
CA ALA A 82 22.52 26.23 -22.71
C ALA A 82 21.31 25.51 -22.06
N ALA A 83 21.33 24.17 -22.00
CA ALA A 83 20.32 23.41 -21.28
C ALA A 83 20.33 23.72 -19.77
N SER A 84 21.52 23.80 -19.16
CA SER A 84 21.68 24.21 -17.76
C SER A 84 21.15 25.63 -17.51
N LEU A 85 21.46 26.57 -18.41
CA LEU A 85 21.00 27.96 -18.32
C LEU A 85 19.48 28.09 -18.42
N LEU A 86 18.84 27.32 -19.31
CA LEU A 86 17.38 27.31 -19.46
C LEU A 86 16.68 26.66 -18.25
N LEU A 87 17.25 25.59 -17.69
CA LEU A 87 16.76 24.99 -16.44
C LEU A 87 16.88 25.97 -15.26
N GLU A 88 18.00 26.70 -15.17
CA GLU A 88 18.20 27.76 -14.17
C GLU A 88 17.16 28.88 -14.35
N ALA A 89 16.82 29.26 -15.59
CA ALA A 89 15.80 30.27 -15.86
C ALA A 89 14.40 29.85 -15.39
N ILE A 90 13.97 28.61 -15.65
CA ILE A 90 12.67 28.12 -15.17
C ILE A 90 12.67 27.99 -13.64
N TYR A 91 13.80 27.62 -13.03
CA TYR A 91 13.93 27.65 -11.56
C TYR A 91 13.77 29.06 -10.99
N LEU A 92 14.38 30.06 -11.62
CA LEU A 92 14.24 31.46 -11.23
C LEU A 92 12.83 32.00 -11.49
N LYS A 93 12.12 31.51 -12.52
CA LYS A 93 10.70 31.77 -12.76
C LYS A 93 9.85 31.28 -11.59
N ALA A 94 10.03 30.02 -11.17
CA ALA A 94 9.31 29.46 -10.02
C ALA A 94 9.58 30.24 -8.72
N LYS A 95 10.83 30.66 -8.49
CA LYS A 95 11.20 31.49 -7.33
C LYS A 95 10.61 32.90 -7.39
N SER A 96 10.45 33.46 -8.59
CA SER A 96 9.78 34.74 -8.82
C SER A 96 8.29 34.63 -8.52
N LEU A 97 7.63 33.56 -8.99
CA LEU A 97 6.24 33.24 -8.67
C LEU A 97 6.02 33.03 -7.16
N GLN A 98 6.96 32.37 -6.48
CA GLN A 98 6.92 32.21 -5.02
C GLN A 98 6.94 33.55 -4.30
N LYS A 99 7.84 34.46 -4.70
CA LYS A 99 7.93 35.82 -4.11
C LYS A 99 6.67 36.66 -4.35
N LEU A 100 5.94 36.41 -5.44
CA LEU A 100 4.68 37.06 -5.78
C LEU A 100 3.45 36.39 -5.14
N GLY A 101 3.63 35.32 -4.35
CA GLY A 101 2.54 34.59 -3.69
C GLY A 101 1.74 33.64 -4.59
N ARG A 102 2.15 33.45 -5.86
CA ARG A 102 1.52 32.51 -6.82
C ARG A 102 2.10 31.10 -6.65
N LEU A 103 1.82 30.50 -5.49
CA LEU A 103 2.48 29.27 -5.04
C LEU A 103 2.12 28.02 -5.87
N THR A 104 0.87 27.91 -6.34
CA THR A 104 0.42 26.77 -7.17
C THR A 104 1.11 26.76 -8.54
N ASP A 105 1.23 27.93 -9.15
CA ASP A 105 1.88 28.09 -10.46
C ASP A 105 3.38 27.81 -10.35
N ALA A 106 4.02 28.30 -9.28
CA ALA A 106 5.41 27.98 -8.98
C ALA A 106 5.64 26.46 -8.83
N ALA A 107 4.72 25.76 -8.16
CA ALA A 107 4.83 24.33 -7.95
C ALA A 107 4.64 23.54 -9.25
N LEU A 108 3.72 23.95 -10.12
CA LEU A 108 3.51 23.32 -11.43
C LEU A 108 4.72 23.49 -12.36
N GLU A 109 5.34 24.67 -12.38
CA GLU A 109 6.56 24.92 -13.16
C GLU A 109 7.72 24.05 -12.64
N CYS A 110 7.91 23.96 -11.32
CA CYS A 110 8.90 23.05 -10.73
C CYS A 110 8.62 21.57 -11.03
N LYS A 111 7.35 21.14 -11.01
CA LYS A 111 6.95 19.79 -11.40
C LYS A 111 7.25 19.50 -12.87
N GLY A 112 6.96 20.46 -13.75
CA GLY A 112 7.27 20.37 -15.17
C GLY A 112 8.76 20.20 -15.46
N ILE A 113 9.63 20.89 -14.70
CA ILE A 113 11.09 20.71 -14.74
C ILE A 113 11.45 19.27 -14.36
N LEU A 114 10.96 18.77 -13.22
CA LEU A 114 11.31 17.43 -12.74
C LEU A 114 10.85 16.34 -13.72
N ASP A 115 9.62 16.44 -14.23
CA ASP A 115 9.10 15.53 -15.26
C ASP A 115 9.96 15.55 -16.55
N THR A 116 10.58 16.69 -16.88
CA THR A 116 11.54 16.76 -18.01
C THR A 116 12.90 16.16 -17.66
N MET A 117 13.38 16.36 -16.44
CA MET A 117 14.67 15.87 -15.98
C MET A 117 14.68 14.35 -15.85
N ASP A 118 13.59 13.75 -15.35
CA ASP A 118 13.39 12.29 -15.26
C ASP A 118 13.54 11.60 -16.62
N VAL A 119 13.09 12.26 -17.69
CA VAL A 119 13.14 11.74 -19.06
C VAL A 119 14.50 11.95 -19.72
N VAL A 120 15.25 12.97 -19.32
CA VAL A 120 16.45 13.46 -20.04
C VAL A 120 17.75 12.99 -19.37
N PHE A 121 17.79 12.93 -18.03
CA PHE A 121 18.98 12.53 -17.28
C PHE A 121 18.64 11.46 -16.23
N PRO A 122 18.51 10.18 -16.64
CA PRO A 122 18.30 9.08 -15.69
C PRO A 122 19.47 8.88 -14.70
N GLN A 123 20.63 9.52 -14.95
CA GLN A 123 21.85 9.44 -14.15
C GLN A 123 22.24 10.77 -13.46
N GLY A 124 21.37 11.79 -13.52
CA GLY A 124 21.50 13.07 -12.80
C GLY A 124 22.43 14.13 -13.43
N MET A 125 22.18 15.40 -13.09
CA MET A 125 23.05 16.57 -13.30
C MET A 125 23.55 17.09 -11.94
N PRO A 126 24.71 17.75 -11.85
CA PRO A 126 25.19 18.34 -10.61
C PRO A 126 24.38 19.61 -10.30
N ASP A 127 23.91 19.71 -9.05
CA ASP A 127 23.16 20.82 -8.44
C ASP A 127 21.65 20.88 -8.74
N SER A 128 20.89 19.89 -8.22
CA SER A 128 19.42 19.89 -8.23
C SER A 128 18.81 20.92 -7.27
N LEU A 129 18.68 22.17 -7.74
CA LEU A 129 18.06 23.26 -6.99
C LEU A 129 16.52 23.17 -6.95
N GLY A 130 15.89 22.51 -7.95
CA GLY A 130 14.43 22.42 -8.11
C GLY A 130 13.72 21.45 -7.15
N GLU A 131 14.35 20.34 -6.79
CA GLU A 131 13.74 19.28 -5.96
C GLU A 131 13.45 19.73 -4.52
N LYS A 132 14.27 20.65 -3.99
CA LYS A 132 14.09 21.23 -2.65
C LYS A 132 12.87 22.14 -2.58
N LEU A 133 12.55 22.77 -3.71
CA LEU A 133 11.55 23.82 -3.77
C LEU A 133 10.14 23.25 -3.93
N LEU A 134 9.98 22.15 -4.69
CA LEU A 134 8.66 21.59 -5.00
C LEU A 134 7.84 21.16 -3.75
N PRO A 135 8.36 20.35 -2.81
CA PRO A 135 7.59 19.94 -1.63
C PRO A 135 7.25 21.13 -0.72
N GLU A 136 8.18 22.09 -0.62
CA GLU A 136 8.00 23.29 0.20
C GLU A 136 6.93 24.22 -0.40
N LEU A 137 6.88 24.36 -1.72
CA LEU A 137 5.84 25.14 -2.40
C LEU A 137 4.45 24.53 -2.21
N TRP A 138 4.31 23.21 -2.31
CA TRP A 138 3.03 22.53 -2.04
C TRP A 138 2.61 22.67 -0.58
N LYS A 139 3.57 22.60 0.36
CA LYS A 139 3.34 22.86 1.80
C LYS A 139 2.85 24.29 2.03
N GLN A 140 3.50 25.29 1.42
CA GLN A 140 3.12 26.71 1.52
C GLN A 140 1.77 27.00 0.86
N ALA A 141 1.42 26.27 -0.20
CA ALA A 141 0.13 26.39 -0.89
C ALA A 141 -1.04 25.72 -0.12
N GLY A 142 -0.77 25.03 0.99
CA GLY A 142 -1.78 24.27 1.75
C GLY A 142 -2.26 22.99 1.05
N GLN A 143 -1.59 22.57 -0.03
CA GLN A 143 -1.90 21.36 -0.80
C GLN A 143 -1.06 20.18 -0.31
N TYR A 144 -1.45 19.64 0.85
CA TYR A 144 -0.70 18.58 1.51
C TYR A 144 -0.75 17.25 0.74
N HIS A 145 -1.84 16.98 0.01
CA HIS A 145 -2.00 15.77 -0.79
C HIS A 145 -0.96 15.67 -1.93
N GLU A 146 -0.56 16.80 -2.50
CA GLU A 146 0.49 16.92 -3.52
C GLU A 146 1.89 17.07 -2.91
N ALA A 147 1.99 17.67 -1.72
CA ALA A 147 3.25 17.79 -0.99
C ALA A 147 3.82 16.41 -0.59
N MET A 148 2.96 15.51 -0.10
CA MET A 148 3.36 14.17 0.34
C MET A 148 4.06 13.32 -0.73
N PRO A 149 3.51 13.13 -1.95
CA PRO A 149 4.20 12.43 -3.02
C PRO A 149 5.45 13.19 -3.46
N ALA A 150 5.47 14.53 -3.44
CA ALA A 150 6.68 15.30 -3.74
C ALA A 150 7.82 15.05 -2.74
N TYR A 151 7.52 15.02 -1.43
CA TYR A 151 8.49 14.63 -0.39
C TYR A 151 8.96 13.18 -0.56
N ARG A 152 8.03 12.25 -0.86
CA ARG A 152 8.38 10.85 -1.13
C ARG A 152 9.28 10.72 -2.35
N CYS A 153 8.95 11.38 -3.46
CA CYS A 153 9.76 11.38 -4.68
C CYS A 153 11.15 11.96 -4.44
N ALA A 154 11.28 13.08 -3.73
CA ALA A 154 12.56 13.71 -3.41
C ALA A 154 13.46 12.85 -2.50
N LEU A 155 12.86 11.98 -1.66
CA LEU A 155 13.61 11.04 -0.83
C LEU A 155 13.98 9.74 -1.57
N LEU A 156 13.20 9.35 -2.57
CA LEU A 156 13.42 8.15 -3.39
C LEU A 156 14.44 8.39 -4.50
N HIS A 157 14.31 9.48 -5.26
CA HIS A 157 15.25 9.85 -6.32
C HIS A 157 16.47 10.52 -5.67
N GLN A 158 17.45 9.72 -5.27
CA GLN A 158 18.68 10.20 -4.63
C GLN A 158 19.63 10.82 -5.66
N TRP A 159 19.25 11.93 -6.29
CA TRP A 159 20.15 12.72 -7.15
C TRP A 159 21.21 13.42 -6.29
N ASN A 160 22.28 12.70 -5.90
CA ASN A 160 23.45 13.23 -5.18
C ASN A 160 23.13 14.24 -4.06
N LEU A 161 22.02 14.07 -3.34
CA LEU A 161 21.66 14.91 -2.21
C LEU A 161 22.65 14.65 -1.07
N ASN A 162 23.35 15.70 -0.63
CA ASN A 162 24.22 15.63 0.55
C ASN A 162 23.43 15.05 1.74
N PRO A 163 24.08 14.27 2.64
CA PRO A 163 23.40 13.65 3.78
C PRO A 163 22.66 14.67 4.67
N GLU A 164 23.20 15.89 4.79
CA GLU A 164 22.56 17.01 5.48
C GLU A 164 21.26 17.48 4.81
N CYS A 165 21.22 17.50 3.47
CA CYS A 165 20.02 17.85 2.72
C CYS A 165 18.93 16.78 2.86
N CYS A 166 19.30 15.51 2.79
CA CYS A 166 18.37 14.39 3.05
C CYS A 166 17.80 14.47 4.46
N ALA A 167 18.65 14.70 5.47
CA ALA A 167 18.20 14.84 6.87
C ALA A 167 17.21 16.00 7.03
N ARG A 168 17.44 17.13 6.33
CA ARG A 168 16.51 18.27 6.35
C ARG A 168 15.17 17.93 5.69
N ILE A 169 15.16 17.28 4.53
CA ILE A 169 13.92 16.87 3.84
C ILE A 169 13.16 15.85 4.69
N GLN A 170 13.85 14.88 5.30
CA GLN A 170 13.26 13.91 6.23
C GLN A 170 12.65 14.58 7.45
N LYS A 171 13.34 15.55 8.05
CA LYS A 171 12.84 16.34 9.18
C LYS A 171 11.56 17.09 8.81
N GLU A 172 11.57 17.82 7.68
CA GLU A 172 10.40 18.57 7.21
C GLU A 172 9.23 17.65 6.87
N PHE A 173 9.50 16.50 6.25
CA PHE A 173 8.47 15.51 5.95
C PHE A 173 7.89 14.89 7.24
N ALA A 174 8.73 14.59 8.24
CA ALA A 174 8.26 14.12 9.54
C ALA A 174 7.41 15.17 10.27
N ILE A 175 7.80 16.45 10.22
CA ILE A 175 7.00 17.55 10.78
C ILE A 175 5.64 17.62 10.07
N LEU A 176 5.62 17.50 8.74
CA LEU A 176 4.38 17.48 7.98
C LEU A 176 3.47 16.30 8.37
N LEU A 177 4.02 15.10 8.54
CA LEU A 177 3.25 13.92 8.94
C LEU A 177 2.71 14.03 10.38
N LEU A 178 3.49 14.60 11.29
CA LEU A 178 3.12 14.70 12.71
C LEU A 178 2.15 15.87 13.00
N TYR A 179 2.32 17.00 12.32
CA TYR A 179 1.58 18.25 12.60
C TYR A 179 0.66 18.72 11.47
N GLY A 180 0.71 18.10 10.29
CA GLY A 180 -0.03 18.55 9.10
C GLY A 180 -1.53 18.21 9.09
N GLY A 181 -2.04 17.47 10.08
CA GLY A 181 -3.47 17.17 10.21
C GLY A 181 -4.08 16.35 9.05
N VAL A 182 -3.23 15.74 8.22
CA VAL A 182 -3.63 14.95 7.04
C VAL A 182 -3.37 13.48 7.32
N GLU A 183 -4.40 12.65 7.19
CA GLU A 183 -4.26 11.18 7.30
C GLU A 183 -3.43 10.66 6.11
N ALA A 184 -2.17 10.36 6.40
CA ALA A 184 -1.25 9.80 5.44
C ALA A 184 -1.54 8.32 5.20
N GLY A 185 -2.32 8.00 4.15
CA GLY A 185 -2.51 6.61 3.73
C GLY A 185 -1.20 5.94 3.30
N ALA A 186 -1.10 4.63 3.56
CA ALA A 186 -0.08 3.78 2.98
C ALA A 186 -0.22 3.78 1.44
N PRO A 187 0.88 3.87 0.68
CA PRO A 187 0.76 4.00 -0.76
C PRO A 187 0.56 2.60 -1.37
N SER A 188 -0.60 2.37 -2.00
CA SER A 188 -1.01 1.01 -2.40
C SER A 188 -0.83 0.67 -3.89
N LEU A 189 -0.54 1.63 -4.76
CA LEU A 189 -0.32 1.33 -6.19
C LEU A 189 0.69 2.27 -6.86
N ALA A 190 0.56 3.58 -6.67
CA ALA A 190 1.51 4.55 -7.24
C ALA A 190 2.92 4.43 -6.66
N SER A 191 3.07 3.90 -5.44
CA SER A 191 4.36 3.56 -4.83
C SER A 191 5.04 2.38 -5.50
N GLN A 192 4.28 1.39 -6.01
CA GLN A 192 4.86 0.24 -6.71
C GLN A 192 5.49 0.71 -8.01
N ASP A 193 4.78 1.50 -8.83
CA ASP A 193 5.33 2.10 -10.06
C ASP A 193 6.56 2.99 -9.80
N LEU A 194 6.53 3.77 -8.72
CA LEU A 194 7.66 4.62 -8.32
C LEU A 194 8.84 3.80 -7.77
N LEU A 195 8.58 2.71 -7.04
CA LEU A 195 9.61 1.80 -6.56
C LEU A 195 10.22 0.99 -7.70
N GLU A 196 9.43 0.50 -8.66
CA GLU A 196 9.91 -0.17 -9.86
C GLU A 196 10.83 0.74 -10.68
N LYS A 197 10.48 2.02 -10.80
CA LYS A 197 11.37 3.04 -11.40
C LYS A 197 12.67 3.21 -10.61
N SER A 198 12.61 3.29 -9.28
CA SER A 198 13.81 3.40 -8.43
C SER A 198 14.71 2.15 -8.43
N LEU A 199 14.13 0.99 -8.75
CA LEU A 199 14.81 -0.30 -8.88
C LEU A 199 15.38 -0.52 -10.30
N HIS A 200 15.14 0.41 -11.22
CA HIS A 200 15.68 0.36 -12.58
C HIS A 200 17.22 0.44 -12.56
N HIS A 201 17.87 -0.18 -13.56
CA HIS A 201 19.32 -0.36 -13.64
C HIS A 201 20.16 0.93 -13.60
N LEU A 202 19.53 2.11 -13.70
CA LEU A 202 20.18 3.40 -13.89
C LEU A 202 20.36 4.21 -12.59
N GLU A 203 19.68 3.84 -11.49
CA GLU A 203 19.78 4.54 -10.20
C GLU A 203 20.64 3.75 -9.20
N LYS A 204 20.06 2.76 -8.50
CA LYS A 204 20.77 1.76 -7.66
C LYS A 204 19.91 0.48 -7.54
N PRO A 205 20.03 -0.49 -8.47
CA PRO A 205 19.14 -1.66 -8.52
C PRO A 205 19.21 -2.59 -7.30
N ASN A 206 20.25 -2.44 -6.47
CA ASN A 206 20.53 -3.28 -5.29
C ASN A 206 20.47 -2.51 -3.96
N GLY A 207 19.75 -1.38 -3.90
CA GLY A 207 19.52 -0.67 -2.64
C GLY A 207 18.74 -1.54 -1.65
N ILE A 208 19.40 -2.02 -0.59
CA ILE A 208 18.81 -2.96 0.39
C ILE A 208 17.48 -2.45 0.95
N SER A 209 17.41 -1.18 1.38
CA SER A 209 16.19 -0.61 1.96
C SER A 209 15.06 -0.46 0.93
N ALA A 210 15.39 -0.16 -0.33
CA ALA A 210 14.40 -0.07 -1.41
C ALA A 210 13.84 -1.45 -1.75
N LEU A 211 14.70 -2.48 -1.80
CA LEU A 211 14.28 -3.88 -2.01
C LEU A 211 13.39 -4.39 -0.88
N LEU A 212 13.72 -4.09 0.38
CA LEU A 212 12.88 -4.48 1.53
C LEU A 212 11.53 -3.77 1.54
N LEU A 213 11.51 -2.48 1.18
CA LEU A 213 10.26 -1.72 1.08
C LEU A 213 9.38 -2.23 -0.05
N ALA A 214 9.97 -2.47 -1.22
CA ALA A 214 9.28 -3.07 -2.37
C ALA A 214 8.71 -4.45 -1.99
N ALA A 215 9.52 -5.30 -1.35
CA ALA A 215 9.08 -6.60 -0.88
C ALA A 215 7.88 -6.48 0.07
N LYS A 216 7.95 -5.60 1.08
CA LYS A 216 6.86 -5.39 2.05
C LYS A 216 5.56 -4.92 1.39
N LEU A 217 5.63 -3.96 0.46
CA LEU A 217 4.44 -3.48 -0.26
C LEU A 217 3.84 -4.57 -1.16
N SER A 218 4.67 -5.35 -1.84
CA SER A 218 4.20 -6.47 -2.66
C SER A 218 3.71 -7.67 -1.85
N CYS A 219 3.97 -7.72 -0.54
CA CYS A 219 3.40 -8.73 0.35
C CYS A 219 1.94 -8.46 0.70
N GLU A 220 1.44 -7.23 0.57
CA GLU A 220 0.06 -6.90 0.93
C GLU A 220 -0.93 -7.53 -0.05
N ASP A 221 -0.63 -7.47 -1.35
CA ASP A 221 -1.47 -8.04 -2.42
C ASP A 221 -1.10 -9.50 -2.73
N ASN A 222 -2.12 -10.35 -2.92
CA ASN A 222 -1.93 -11.77 -3.23
C ASN A 222 -1.29 -11.99 -4.62
N ASP A 223 -1.65 -11.17 -5.60
CA ASP A 223 -1.17 -11.32 -6.99
C ASP A 223 0.32 -10.96 -7.13
N THR A 224 0.83 -10.07 -6.27
CA THR A 224 2.24 -9.63 -6.29
C THR A 224 3.15 -10.41 -5.34
N SER A 225 2.64 -11.45 -4.66
CA SER A 225 3.41 -12.26 -3.70
C SER A 225 4.68 -12.87 -4.32
N SER A 226 4.67 -13.23 -5.60
CA SER A 226 5.86 -13.72 -6.30
C SER A 226 6.97 -12.67 -6.41
N ASN A 227 6.59 -11.42 -6.67
CA ASN A 227 7.55 -10.31 -6.75
C ASN A 227 8.15 -10.03 -5.36
N ALA A 228 7.35 -10.15 -4.30
CA ALA A 228 7.82 -10.00 -2.92
C ALA A 228 8.94 -10.98 -2.58
N MET A 229 8.77 -12.26 -2.95
CA MET A 229 9.80 -13.29 -2.77
C MET A 229 11.09 -12.94 -3.52
N GLN A 230 10.98 -12.48 -4.77
CA GLN A 230 12.15 -12.10 -5.58
C GLN A 230 12.90 -10.91 -4.98
N TYR A 231 12.19 -9.87 -4.54
CA TYR A 231 12.79 -8.69 -3.93
C TYR A 231 13.46 -9.04 -2.60
N ALA A 232 12.84 -9.86 -1.76
CA ALA A 232 13.41 -10.33 -0.51
C ALA A 232 14.68 -11.18 -0.73
N HIS A 233 14.66 -12.13 -1.68
CA HIS A 233 15.85 -12.91 -2.04
C HIS A 233 16.99 -12.03 -2.57
N ARG A 234 16.68 -11.07 -3.45
CA ARG A 234 17.66 -10.08 -3.94
C ARG A 234 18.22 -9.22 -2.80
N ALA A 235 17.41 -8.85 -1.82
CA ALA A 235 17.87 -8.11 -0.65
C ALA A 235 18.88 -8.96 0.15
N ILE A 236 18.54 -10.21 0.46
CA ILE A 236 19.41 -11.13 1.22
C ILE A 236 20.75 -11.35 0.50
N ALA A 237 20.74 -11.58 -0.82
CA ALA A 237 21.95 -11.82 -1.60
C ALA A 237 22.91 -10.62 -1.64
N ASN A 238 22.38 -9.39 -1.52
CA ASN A 238 23.18 -8.16 -1.55
C ASN A 238 23.61 -7.68 -0.14
N MET A 239 23.16 -8.33 0.93
CA MET A 239 23.55 -7.97 2.30
C MET A 239 24.91 -8.57 2.68
N LYS A 240 25.79 -7.75 3.28
CA LYS A 240 27.03 -8.21 3.91
C LYS A 240 26.73 -9.06 5.17
N GLU A 241 27.70 -9.86 5.60
CA GLU A 241 27.55 -10.79 6.72
C GLU A 241 27.09 -10.10 8.02
N ASP A 242 27.59 -8.90 8.31
CA ASP A 242 27.38 -8.17 9.57
C ASP A 242 26.00 -7.48 9.74
N SER A 243 25.10 -7.53 8.76
CA SER A 243 23.81 -6.82 8.82
C SER A 243 22.67 -7.66 9.40
N HIS A 244 22.81 -8.16 10.63
CA HIS A 244 21.83 -9.06 11.28
C HIS A 244 20.40 -8.51 11.33
N SER A 245 20.20 -7.26 11.77
CA SER A 245 18.86 -6.66 11.89
C SER A 245 18.14 -6.52 10.55
N ARG A 246 18.85 -6.15 9.48
CA ARG A 246 18.25 -6.07 8.13
C ARG A 246 17.97 -7.44 7.54
N LYS A 247 18.85 -8.43 7.80
CA LYS A 247 18.62 -9.82 7.40
C LYS A 247 17.39 -10.39 8.09
N CYS A 248 17.19 -10.13 9.38
CA CYS A 248 15.96 -10.48 10.11
C CYS A 248 14.73 -9.95 9.36
N VAL A 249 14.67 -8.65 9.07
CA VAL A 249 13.53 -8.06 8.35
C VAL A 249 13.33 -8.72 6.97
N ALA A 250 14.41 -9.04 6.26
CA ALA A 250 14.32 -9.73 4.96
C ALA A 250 13.73 -11.14 5.08
N TYR A 251 14.21 -11.93 6.03
CA TYR A 251 13.71 -13.28 6.29
C TYR A 251 12.26 -13.28 6.79
N HIS A 252 11.89 -12.32 7.62
CA HIS A 252 10.52 -12.11 8.04
C HIS A 252 9.59 -11.86 6.84
N ILE A 253 9.94 -10.90 5.98
CA ILE A 253 9.16 -10.58 4.77
C ILE A 253 9.09 -11.79 3.84
N LEU A 254 10.20 -12.52 3.68
CA LEU A 254 10.25 -13.75 2.89
C LEU A 254 9.27 -14.81 3.41
N GLY A 255 9.29 -15.08 4.72
CA GLY A 255 8.36 -16.01 5.37
C GLY A 255 6.90 -15.60 5.18
N SER A 256 6.57 -14.36 5.54
CA SER A 256 5.21 -13.80 5.37
C SER A 256 4.71 -13.87 3.93
N SER A 257 5.60 -13.61 2.96
CA SER A 257 5.30 -13.67 1.51
C SER A 257 5.00 -15.09 1.01
N MET A 258 5.55 -16.13 1.65
CA MET A 258 5.29 -17.54 1.30
C MET A 258 4.05 -18.09 2.01
N GLY A 259 3.73 -17.61 3.22
CA GLY A 259 2.60 -18.07 4.00
C GLY A 259 1.22 -17.75 3.39
N LYS A 260 1.06 -16.55 2.82
CA LYS A 260 -0.17 -16.16 2.11
C LYS A 260 -0.49 -17.09 0.92
N PRO A 261 0.39 -17.27 -0.09
CA PRO A 261 0.12 -18.16 -1.21
C PRO A 261 0.02 -19.62 -0.79
N ALA A 262 0.68 -20.05 0.30
CA ALA A 262 0.50 -21.40 0.83
C ALA A 262 -0.96 -21.71 1.20
N ARG A 263 -1.66 -20.75 1.83
CA ARG A 263 -3.08 -20.90 2.20
C ARG A 263 -4.01 -20.97 0.99
N LEU A 264 -3.63 -20.33 -0.11
CA LEU A 264 -4.42 -20.29 -1.36
C LEU A 264 -4.03 -21.40 -2.35
N ALA A 265 -2.91 -22.10 -2.13
CA ALA A 265 -2.42 -23.12 -3.05
C ALA A 265 -3.45 -24.25 -3.20
N SER A 266 -3.72 -24.66 -4.45
CA SER A 266 -4.64 -25.77 -4.75
C SER A 266 -3.97 -27.15 -4.57
N LEU A 267 -2.69 -27.25 -4.91
CA LEU A 267 -1.90 -28.48 -4.83
C LEU A 267 -1.34 -28.68 -3.41
N ASN A 268 -1.58 -29.85 -2.82
CA ASN A 268 -1.09 -30.21 -1.50
C ASN A 268 0.46 -30.21 -1.42
N THR A 269 1.14 -30.64 -2.48
CA THR A 269 2.61 -30.67 -2.54
C THR A 269 3.19 -29.26 -2.51
N GLN A 270 2.62 -28.35 -3.30
CA GLN A 270 3.01 -26.95 -3.33
C GLN A 270 2.72 -26.26 -1.99
N ARG A 271 1.57 -26.52 -1.38
CA ARG A 271 1.22 -26.01 -0.05
C ARG A 271 2.24 -26.44 1.01
N ALA A 272 2.55 -27.73 1.09
CA ALA A 272 3.49 -28.26 2.07
C ALA A 272 4.92 -27.71 1.86
N PHE A 273 5.34 -27.53 0.61
CA PHE A 273 6.62 -26.91 0.28
C PHE A 273 6.68 -25.45 0.76
N LEU A 274 5.69 -24.63 0.42
CA LEU A 274 5.65 -23.21 0.80
C LEU A 274 5.55 -23.03 2.32
N GLN A 275 4.74 -23.83 3.02
CA GLN A 275 4.65 -23.81 4.49
C GLN A 275 5.99 -24.14 5.16
N ARG A 276 6.71 -25.13 4.63
CA ARG A 276 8.03 -25.52 5.15
C ARG A 276 9.07 -24.42 4.95
N GLU A 277 9.14 -23.83 3.76
CA GLU A 277 10.09 -22.75 3.46
C GLU A 277 9.72 -21.46 4.24
N SER A 278 8.42 -21.15 4.39
CA SER A 278 7.91 -20.06 5.25
C SER A 278 8.40 -20.20 6.69
N LEU A 279 8.16 -21.38 7.29
CA LEU A 279 8.55 -21.65 8.66
C LEU A 279 10.07 -21.58 8.86
N LYS A 280 10.85 -22.11 7.91
CA LYS A 280 12.31 -22.03 7.96
C LYS A 280 12.79 -20.58 7.92
N ALA A 281 12.26 -19.76 7.02
CA ALA A 281 12.63 -18.35 6.91
C ALA A 281 12.27 -17.55 8.17
N LEU A 282 11.09 -17.79 8.75
CA LEU A 282 10.69 -17.14 10.01
C LEU A 282 11.56 -17.58 11.18
N GLN A 283 11.94 -18.86 11.26
CA GLN A 283 12.88 -19.35 12.27
C GLN A 283 14.27 -18.70 12.11
N ASP A 284 14.79 -18.64 10.88
CA ASP A 284 16.06 -17.96 10.59
C ASP A 284 16.00 -16.47 11.00
N SER A 285 14.84 -15.82 10.80
CA SER A 285 14.60 -14.46 11.29
C SER A 285 14.72 -14.36 12.82
N THR A 286 14.08 -15.26 13.57
CA THR A 286 14.14 -15.27 15.04
C THR A 286 15.51 -15.59 15.60
N MET A 287 16.32 -16.37 14.87
CA MET A 287 17.70 -16.69 15.27
C MET A 287 18.64 -15.49 15.12
N LEU A 288 18.35 -14.59 14.18
CA LEU A 288 19.13 -13.38 13.94
C LEU A 288 18.74 -12.22 14.85
N ASP A 289 17.46 -12.11 15.17
CA ASP A 289 16.90 -11.07 16.04
C ASP A 289 15.64 -11.61 16.71
N GLY A 290 15.73 -11.78 18.03
CA GLY A 290 14.69 -12.39 18.86
C GLY A 290 13.67 -11.41 19.43
N GLU A 291 13.74 -10.11 19.09
CA GLU A 291 12.89 -9.08 19.73
C GLU A 291 11.78 -8.53 18.84
N ASN A 292 11.68 -8.94 17.57
CA ASN A 292 10.64 -8.43 16.67
C ASN A 292 9.27 -9.09 16.96
N PRO A 293 8.21 -8.35 17.38
CA PRO A 293 6.91 -8.97 17.65
C PRO A 293 6.22 -9.50 16.39
N SER A 294 6.45 -8.90 15.22
CA SER A 294 5.77 -9.29 13.97
C SER A 294 6.21 -10.66 13.48
N THR A 295 7.46 -11.07 13.76
CA THR A 295 7.97 -12.40 13.39
C THR A 295 7.29 -13.49 14.21
N TYR A 296 7.09 -13.27 15.52
CA TYR A 296 6.38 -14.21 16.38
C TYR A 296 4.90 -14.35 16.01
N PHE A 297 4.26 -13.26 15.56
CA PHE A 297 2.89 -13.32 15.05
C PHE A 297 2.78 -14.23 13.81
N ASP A 298 3.61 -13.97 12.80
CA ASP A 298 3.61 -14.77 11.57
C ASP A 298 4.03 -16.23 11.84
N LEU A 299 4.99 -16.46 12.75
CA LEU A 299 5.41 -17.80 13.15
C LEU A 299 4.30 -18.56 13.88
N ALA A 300 3.56 -17.89 14.77
CA ALA A 300 2.40 -18.47 15.45
C ALA A 300 1.31 -18.85 14.43
N LEU A 301 1.08 -18.01 13.42
CA LEU A 301 0.13 -18.26 12.36
C LEU A 301 0.52 -19.49 11.52
N GLU A 302 1.79 -19.60 11.11
CA GLU A 302 2.30 -20.76 10.37
C GLU A 302 2.21 -22.06 11.19
N TYR A 303 2.58 -22.02 12.48
CA TYR A 303 2.43 -23.19 13.34
C TYR A 303 0.97 -23.59 13.54
N ALA A 304 0.05 -22.61 13.63
CA ALA A 304 -1.38 -22.86 13.75
C ALA A 304 -1.94 -23.54 12.48
N GLU A 305 -1.56 -23.07 11.29
CA GLU A 305 -1.93 -23.68 10.01
C GLU A 305 -1.40 -25.12 9.86
N GLN A 306 -0.18 -25.37 10.35
CA GLN A 306 0.42 -26.72 10.39
C GLN A 306 -0.12 -27.61 11.53
N ARG A 307 -1.08 -27.11 12.32
CA ARG A 307 -1.67 -27.79 13.50
C ARG A 307 -0.68 -28.12 14.61
N ASN A 308 0.48 -27.46 14.65
CA ASN A 308 1.40 -27.53 15.78
C ASN A 308 1.00 -26.51 16.85
N LEU A 309 -0.07 -26.83 17.59
CA LEU A 309 -0.74 -25.89 18.50
C LEU A 309 0.08 -25.49 19.72
N THR A 310 1.05 -26.31 20.15
CA THR A 310 1.90 -26.01 21.32
C THR A 310 2.90 -24.92 20.98
N ALA A 311 3.67 -25.10 19.90
CA ALA A 311 4.61 -24.09 19.41
C ALA A 311 3.89 -22.79 19.01
N ALA A 312 2.71 -22.89 18.39
CA ALA A 312 1.88 -21.73 18.05
C ALA A 312 1.51 -20.91 19.30
N LEU A 313 1.10 -21.59 20.38
CA LEU A 313 0.70 -20.93 21.63
C LEU A 313 1.88 -20.21 22.29
N ASP A 314 3.06 -20.81 22.30
CA ASP A 314 4.27 -20.20 22.86
C ASP A 314 4.69 -18.96 22.05
N CYS A 315 4.60 -19.01 20.73
CA CYS A 315 4.89 -17.87 19.86
C CYS A 315 3.86 -16.74 20.02
N ALA A 316 2.56 -17.08 20.11
CA ALA A 316 1.50 -16.10 20.32
C ALA A 316 1.63 -15.36 21.66
N LYS A 317 2.02 -16.07 22.73
CA LYS A 317 2.31 -15.44 24.03
C LYS A 317 3.49 -14.49 23.95
N LYS A 318 4.61 -14.92 23.36
CA LYS A 318 5.78 -14.05 23.16
C LYS A 318 5.44 -12.80 22.37
N HIS A 319 4.62 -12.92 21.33
CA HIS A 319 4.14 -11.77 20.57
C HIS A 319 3.35 -10.78 21.46
N LEU A 320 2.44 -11.28 22.30
CA LEU A 320 1.67 -10.43 23.23
C LEU A 320 2.55 -9.79 24.30
N ASP A 321 3.53 -10.54 24.84
CA ASP A 321 4.48 -10.05 25.84
C ASP A 321 5.32 -8.88 25.27
N LEU A 322 5.73 -8.97 24.00
CA LEU A 322 6.52 -7.93 23.33
C LEU A 322 5.67 -6.72 22.89
N THR A 323 4.42 -6.92 22.51
CA THR A 323 3.50 -5.82 22.11
C THR A 323 2.80 -5.17 23.31
N GLY A 324 2.90 -5.77 24.50
CA GLY A 324 2.20 -5.33 25.70
C GLY A 324 0.67 -5.43 25.57
N GLY A 325 0.16 -6.33 24.72
CA GLY A 325 -1.28 -6.52 24.51
C GLY A 325 -1.96 -5.44 23.67
N SER A 326 -1.22 -4.51 23.04
CA SER A 326 -1.80 -3.43 22.24
C SER A 326 -2.45 -3.89 20.93
N GLU A 327 -2.00 -5.02 20.37
CA GLU A 327 -2.47 -5.50 19.06
C GLU A 327 -3.66 -6.49 19.18
N VAL A 328 -4.81 -6.09 18.63
CA VAL A 328 -6.06 -6.90 18.63
C VAL A 328 -5.88 -8.25 17.94
N GLN A 329 -5.09 -8.29 16.86
CA GLN A 329 -4.87 -9.51 16.07
C GLN A 329 -4.13 -10.58 16.87
N GLY A 330 -3.17 -10.19 17.72
CA GLY A 330 -2.46 -11.10 18.61
C GLY A 330 -3.40 -11.81 19.59
N TRP A 331 -4.31 -11.05 20.20
CA TRP A 331 -5.33 -11.59 21.11
C TRP A 331 -6.31 -12.53 20.41
N ARG A 332 -6.77 -12.15 19.21
CA ARG A 332 -7.64 -13.00 18.39
C ARG A 332 -6.96 -14.32 18.04
N LEU A 333 -5.70 -14.29 17.60
CA LEU A 333 -4.93 -15.48 17.26
C LEU A 333 -4.75 -16.40 18.48
N LEU A 334 -4.43 -15.84 19.65
CA LEU A 334 -4.32 -16.62 20.90
C LEU A 334 -5.65 -17.29 21.26
N GLY A 335 -6.78 -16.57 21.15
CA GLY A 335 -8.11 -17.13 21.36
C GLY A 335 -8.44 -18.28 20.40
N LEU A 336 -8.08 -18.14 19.12
CA LEU A 336 -8.25 -19.18 18.12
C LEU A 336 -7.38 -20.42 18.42
N ILE A 337 -6.11 -20.25 18.80
CA ILE A 337 -5.21 -21.36 19.14
C ILE A 337 -5.74 -22.12 20.38
N LEU A 338 -6.16 -21.42 21.43
CA LEU A 338 -6.77 -22.04 22.62
C LEU A 338 -8.06 -22.79 22.28
N SER A 339 -8.88 -22.23 21.38
CA SER A 339 -10.08 -22.91 20.90
C SER A 339 -9.76 -24.19 20.13
N ALA A 340 -8.70 -24.20 19.33
CA ALA A 340 -8.23 -25.37 18.61
C ALA A 340 -7.70 -26.45 19.57
N GLN A 341 -7.18 -26.06 20.74
CA GLN A 341 -6.81 -26.96 21.83
C GLN A 341 -8.02 -27.43 22.68
N GLN A 342 -9.25 -27.05 22.31
CA GLN A 342 -10.50 -27.31 23.05
C GLN A 342 -10.58 -26.66 24.44
N ARG A 343 -9.71 -25.68 24.74
CA ARG A 343 -9.72 -24.91 25.99
C ARG A 343 -10.65 -23.71 25.87
N TYR A 344 -11.95 -23.97 25.66
CA TYR A 344 -12.92 -22.93 25.31
C TYR A 344 -13.11 -21.88 26.41
N SER A 345 -13.05 -22.27 27.69
CA SER A 345 -13.14 -21.34 28.83
C SER A 345 -11.97 -20.36 28.86
N ASP A 346 -10.76 -20.87 28.63
CA ASP A 346 -9.54 -20.06 28.65
C ASP A 346 -9.50 -19.12 27.45
N ALA A 347 -9.94 -19.60 26.28
CA ALA A 347 -10.11 -18.77 25.10
C ALA A 347 -11.11 -17.62 25.32
N GLU A 348 -12.25 -17.90 25.96
CA GLU A 348 -13.25 -16.88 26.29
C GLU A 348 -12.70 -15.85 27.30
N ASN A 349 -11.96 -16.30 28.31
CA ASN A 349 -11.31 -15.42 29.29
C ASN A 349 -10.28 -14.50 28.65
N VAL A 350 -9.42 -15.04 27.77
CA VAL A 350 -8.44 -14.26 27.01
C VAL A 350 -9.13 -13.20 26.14
N LEU A 351 -10.22 -13.54 25.46
CA LEU A 351 -10.97 -12.57 24.67
C LEU A 351 -11.69 -11.53 25.54
N ASN A 352 -12.11 -11.87 26.76
CA ASN A 352 -12.66 -10.89 27.70
C ASN A 352 -11.62 -9.85 28.10
N VAL A 353 -10.42 -10.31 28.49
CA VAL A 353 -9.29 -9.41 28.81
C VAL A 353 -8.98 -8.50 27.63
N ALA A 354 -8.89 -9.08 26.42
CA ALA A 354 -8.66 -8.30 25.21
C ALA A 354 -9.76 -7.26 24.94
N LEU A 355 -11.03 -7.55 25.23
CA LEU A 355 -12.14 -6.59 25.06
C LEU A 355 -12.09 -5.45 26.08
N ASP A 356 -11.50 -5.67 27.25
CA ASP A 356 -11.33 -4.63 28.28
C ASP A 356 -10.14 -3.72 27.95
N GLU A 357 -9.09 -4.26 27.32
CA GLU A 357 -7.88 -3.52 26.92
C GLU A 357 -8.02 -2.78 25.58
N THR A 358 -8.83 -3.28 24.65
CA THR A 358 -8.93 -2.75 23.28
C THR A 358 -9.99 -1.68 23.10
N GLY A 359 -9.70 -0.69 22.23
CA GLY A 359 -10.61 0.40 21.92
C GLY A 359 -11.93 -0.08 21.30
N THR A 360 -13.03 0.58 21.66
CA THR A 360 -14.41 0.17 21.26
C THR A 360 -14.61 -0.07 19.76
N TRP A 361 -13.83 0.59 18.89
CA TRP A 361 -13.96 0.46 17.43
C TRP A 361 -13.19 -0.72 16.83
N GLU A 362 -12.27 -1.33 17.57
CA GLU A 362 -11.43 -2.45 17.09
C GLU A 362 -11.93 -3.82 17.59
N GLN A 363 -12.90 -3.82 18.51
CA GLN A 363 -13.46 -5.01 19.15
C GLN A 363 -14.25 -5.94 18.21
N GLY A 364 -14.47 -5.55 16.94
CA GLY A 364 -15.36 -6.26 16.01
C GLY A 364 -15.01 -7.75 15.83
N GLU A 365 -13.75 -8.04 15.51
CA GLU A 365 -13.30 -9.41 15.28
C GLU A 365 -13.22 -10.25 16.57
N LEU A 366 -12.85 -9.61 17.69
CA LEU A 366 -12.83 -10.25 19.01
C LEU A 366 -14.23 -10.67 19.44
N LEU A 367 -15.22 -9.77 19.31
CA LEU A 367 -16.62 -10.06 19.62
C LEU A 367 -17.17 -11.20 18.76
N ARG A 368 -16.83 -11.22 17.47
CA ARG A 368 -17.24 -12.30 16.56
C ARG A 368 -16.64 -13.64 17.00
N THR A 369 -15.34 -13.67 17.28
CA THR A 369 -14.63 -14.88 17.71
C THR A 369 -15.20 -15.38 19.04
N LYS A 370 -15.41 -14.48 20.02
CA LYS A 370 -16.03 -14.79 21.31
C LYS A 370 -17.42 -15.38 21.13
N ALA A 371 -18.26 -14.78 20.30
CA ALA A 371 -19.62 -15.27 20.08
C ALA A 371 -19.63 -16.68 19.45
N LYS A 372 -18.73 -16.98 18.50
CA LYS A 372 -18.56 -18.33 17.96
C LYS A 372 -18.14 -19.34 19.03
N LEU A 373 -17.25 -18.96 19.94
CA LEU A 373 -16.86 -19.82 21.08
C LEU A 373 -18.03 -20.08 22.03
N GLN A 374 -18.82 -19.06 22.34
CA GLN A 374 -20.02 -19.21 23.18
C GLN A 374 -21.03 -20.18 22.57
N MET A 375 -21.19 -20.15 21.24
CA MET A 375 -22.04 -21.12 20.53
C MET A 375 -21.53 -22.55 20.66
N ILE A 376 -20.21 -22.77 20.52
CA ILE A 376 -19.60 -24.11 20.68
C ILE A 376 -19.79 -24.63 22.11
N GLN A 377 -19.76 -23.75 23.11
CA GLN A 377 -20.02 -24.10 24.51
C GLN A 377 -21.51 -24.35 24.83
N GLY A 378 -22.43 -24.13 23.88
CA GLY A 378 -23.87 -24.25 24.10
C GLY A 378 -24.52 -23.06 24.80
N LYS A 379 -23.80 -21.94 24.98
CA LYS A 379 -24.30 -20.70 25.60
C LYS A 379 -24.99 -19.80 24.57
N SER A 380 -26.00 -20.30 23.89
CA SER A 380 -26.58 -19.62 22.72
C SER A 380 -27.21 -18.25 23.04
N THR A 381 -27.75 -18.07 24.25
CA THR A 381 -28.33 -16.79 24.68
C THR A 381 -27.28 -15.69 24.89
N GLU A 382 -26.11 -16.05 25.41
CA GLU A 382 -24.97 -15.13 25.52
C GLU A 382 -24.36 -14.84 24.15
N GLY A 383 -24.25 -15.86 23.30
CA GLY A 383 -23.80 -15.72 21.92
C GLY A 383 -24.63 -14.69 21.15
N ILE A 384 -25.97 -14.77 21.23
CA ILE A 384 -26.88 -13.78 20.61
C ILE A 384 -26.61 -12.38 21.16
N LYS A 385 -26.47 -12.20 22.49
CA LYS A 385 -26.17 -10.89 23.09
C LYS A 385 -24.85 -10.32 22.56
N THR A 386 -23.82 -11.15 22.44
CA THR A 386 -22.51 -10.76 21.90
C THR A 386 -22.60 -10.36 20.42
N TYR A 387 -23.33 -11.12 19.60
CA TYR A 387 -23.57 -10.75 18.20
C TYR A 387 -24.43 -9.49 18.04
N MET A 388 -25.39 -9.25 18.92
CA MET A 388 -26.18 -8.01 18.93
C MET A 388 -25.31 -6.80 19.27
N ARG A 389 -24.37 -6.93 20.23
CA ARG A 389 -23.37 -5.90 20.51
C ARG A 389 -22.47 -5.63 19.29
N LEU A 390 -22.02 -6.70 18.62
CA LEU A 390 -21.23 -6.60 17.39
C LEU A 390 -22.01 -5.89 16.27
N LEU A 391 -23.27 -6.25 16.05
CA LEU A 391 -24.12 -5.62 15.05
C LEU A 391 -24.29 -4.12 15.32
N ALA A 392 -24.55 -3.75 16.57
CA ALA A 392 -24.66 -2.35 16.97
C ALA A 392 -23.36 -1.56 16.69
N LEU A 393 -22.21 -2.17 16.96
CA LEU A 393 -20.89 -1.60 16.66
C LEU A 393 -20.70 -1.38 15.16
N VAL A 394 -20.95 -2.41 14.32
CA VAL A 394 -20.78 -2.32 12.87
C VAL A 394 -21.73 -1.30 12.25
N GLN A 395 -22.98 -1.23 12.72
CA GLN A 395 -23.94 -0.23 12.26
C GLN A 395 -23.58 1.19 12.71
N ALA A 396 -23.05 1.35 13.92
CA ALA A 396 -22.52 2.63 14.39
C ALA A 396 -21.31 3.08 13.54
N GLN A 397 -20.40 2.15 13.20
CA GLN A 397 -19.29 2.43 12.28
C GLN A 397 -19.81 2.90 10.93
N ARG A 398 -20.77 2.19 10.33
CA ARG A 398 -21.34 2.58 9.05
C ARG A 398 -21.93 4.00 9.07
N LYS A 399 -22.65 4.37 10.14
CA LYS A 399 -23.25 5.71 10.27
C LYS A 399 -22.19 6.80 10.46
N SER A 400 -21.14 6.55 11.25
CA SER A 400 -20.07 7.53 11.49
C SER A 400 -19.16 7.72 10.27
N PHE A 401 -18.88 6.65 9.52
CA PHE A 401 -18.07 6.71 8.29
C PHE A 401 -18.82 7.34 7.12
N ASN A 402 -20.15 7.12 7.00
CA ASN A 402 -20.96 7.78 5.97
C ASN A 402 -20.99 9.32 6.12
N ALA A 403 -20.66 9.86 7.29
CA ALA A 403 -20.56 11.30 7.53
C ALA A 403 -19.19 11.91 7.16
N ARG A 404 -18.17 11.09 6.86
CA ARG A 404 -16.76 11.53 6.72
C ARG A 404 -16.10 11.24 5.35
N SER A 405 -16.90 11.00 4.31
CA SER A 405 -16.50 10.85 2.89
C SER A 405 -15.90 9.52 2.45
N LEU A 406 -16.02 9.32 1.13
CA LEU A 406 -15.85 8.13 0.31
C LEU A 406 -14.48 7.44 0.42
N LYS A 407 -14.55 6.10 0.46
CA LYS A 407 -13.50 5.14 0.03
C LYS A 407 -12.11 5.37 0.64
N ALA A 408 -11.97 5.06 1.92
CA ALA A 408 -10.74 4.42 2.39
C ALA A 408 -10.94 2.90 2.27
N LYS A 409 -10.57 2.35 1.10
CA LYS A 409 -10.31 0.91 0.93
C LYS A 409 -9.01 0.62 1.68
N VAL A 410 -9.09 0.54 3.00
CA VAL A 410 -8.10 -0.14 3.81
C VAL A 410 -8.75 -1.48 4.12
N ASP A 411 -8.45 -2.47 3.27
CA ASP A 411 -8.80 -3.88 3.45
C ASP A 411 -8.00 -4.44 4.64
N GLY A 412 -8.19 -3.88 5.83
CA GLY A 412 -8.07 -4.62 7.08
C GLY A 412 -9.40 -5.30 7.33
N GLU A 413 -9.40 -6.55 7.79
CA GLU A 413 -10.53 -7.48 8.02
C GLU A 413 -11.69 -6.93 8.89
N LYS A 414 -12.28 -5.79 8.53
CA LYS A 414 -13.47 -5.26 9.22
C LYS A 414 -14.61 -6.23 9.00
N VAL A 415 -15.10 -6.78 10.11
CA VAL A 415 -16.28 -7.65 10.12
C VAL A 415 -17.43 -6.94 9.40
N SER A 416 -17.86 -7.50 8.27
CA SER A 416 -18.93 -6.92 7.48
C SER A 416 -20.28 -7.12 8.16
N GLU A 417 -21.20 -6.16 7.99
CA GLU A 417 -22.57 -6.29 8.52
C GLU A 417 -23.26 -7.57 7.99
N VAL A 418 -22.95 -7.95 6.74
CA VAL A 418 -23.46 -9.17 6.10
C VAL A 418 -23.03 -10.42 6.85
N GLU A 419 -21.76 -10.52 7.22
CA GLU A 419 -21.22 -11.66 7.97
C GLU A 419 -21.85 -11.81 9.36
N VAL A 420 -22.14 -10.69 10.04
CA VAL A 420 -22.84 -10.70 11.33
C VAL A 420 -24.27 -11.25 11.18
N TRP A 421 -25.00 -10.83 10.14
CA TRP A 421 -26.34 -11.36 9.86
C TRP A 421 -26.32 -12.85 9.47
N GLN A 422 -25.30 -13.30 8.72
CA GLN A 422 -25.10 -14.71 8.37
C GLN A 422 -24.83 -15.56 9.61
N ASP A 423 -23.92 -15.13 10.48
CA ASP A 423 -23.58 -15.84 11.71
C ASP A 423 -24.81 -15.90 12.66
N LEU A 424 -25.57 -14.80 12.80
CA LEU A 424 -26.83 -14.76 13.58
C LEU A 424 -27.90 -15.73 13.02
N ALA A 425 -28.05 -15.80 11.70
CA ALA A 425 -28.98 -16.75 11.09
C ALA A 425 -28.61 -18.20 11.41
N GLY A 426 -27.32 -18.54 11.37
CA GLY A 426 -26.83 -19.85 11.79
C GLY A 426 -27.20 -20.16 13.24
N ILE A 427 -27.05 -19.20 14.15
CA ILE A 427 -27.44 -19.35 15.55
C ILE A 427 -28.93 -19.59 15.71
N TYR A 428 -29.79 -18.75 15.11
CA TYR A 428 -31.23 -18.94 15.20
C TYR A 428 -31.68 -20.28 14.60
N THR A 429 -31.01 -20.74 13.55
CA THR A 429 -31.23 -22.08 12.98
C THR A 429 -30.91 -23.19 14.01
N THR A 430 -29.80 -23.08 14.75
CA THR A 430 -29.47 -24.07 15.81
C THR A 430 -30.45 -24.09 16.97
N ILE A 431 -31.12 -22.95 17.26
CA ILE A 431 -32.13 -22.81 18.31
C ILE A 431 -33.54 -23.18 17.79
N ALA A 432 -33.68 -23.54 16.51
CA ALA A 432 -34.96 -23.75 15.83
C ALA A 432 -35.89 -22.51 15.82
N ALA A 433 -35.32 -21.31 15.93
CA ALA A 433 -36.01 -20.03 15.77
C ALA A 433 -36.06 -19.65 14.28
N TRP A 434 -36.87 -20.39 13.52
CA TRP A 434 -36.92 -20.34 12.06
C TRP A 434 -37.19 -18.95 11.48
N HIS A 435 -38.21 -18.27 12.02
CA HIS A 435 -38.63 -16.96 11.54
C HIS A 435 -37.52 -15.91 11.70
N ASP A 436 -36.85 -15.92 12.85
CA ASP A 436 -35.74 -14.99 13.13
C ASP A 436 -34.55 -15.26 12.19
N ALA A 437 -34.27 -16.54 11.89
CA ALA A 437 -33.24 -16.91 10.93
C ALA A 437 -33.56 -16.41 9.51
N GLU A 438 -34.80 -16.56 9.04
CA GLU A 438 -35.24 -16.03 7.74
C GLU A 438 -35.10 -14.51 7.65
N VAL A 439 -35.47 -13.78 8.71
CA VAL A 439 -35.31 -12.32 8.79
C VAL A 439 -33.83 -11.92 8.71
N CYS A 440 -32.95 -12.62 9.44
CA CYS A 440 -31.50 -12.39 9.38
C CYS A 440 -30.95 -12.62 7.96
N LEU A 441 -31.34 -13.71 7.29
CA LEU A 441 -30.92 -14.01 5.92
C LEU A 441 -31.49 -13.00 4.91
N GLY A 442 -32.73 -12.54 5.09
CA GLY A 442 -33.33 -11.48 4.30
C GLY A 442 -32.53 -10.18 4.39
N LYS A 443 -32.10 -9.80 5.59
CA LYS A 443 -31.22 -8.64 5.79
C LYS A 443 -29.85 -8.84 5.15
N ALA A 444 -29.23 -10.01 5.31
CA ALA A 444 -27.96 -10.32 4.66
C ALA A 444 -28.05 -10.20 3.12
N LYS A 445 -29.12 -10.75 2.51
CA LYS A 445 -29.40 -10.65 1.06
C LYS A 445 -29.64 -9.21 0.60
N SER A 446 -30.31 -8.39 1.42
CA SER A 446 -30.56 -6.97 1.10
C SER A 446 -29.28 -6.14 1.02
N LEU A 447 -28.26 -6.52 1.80
CA LEU A 447 -26.96 -5.87 1.82
C LEU A 447 -26.03 -6.41 0.72
N LYS A 448 -25.99 -7.74 0.54
CA LYS A 448 -25.22 -8.41 -0.51
C LYS A 448 -26.02 -9.55 -1.11
N LEU A 449 -26.58 -9.29 -2.29
CA LEU A 449 -27.49 -10.21 -2.99
C LEU A 449 -26.79 -11.53 -3.38
N HIS A 450 -25.54 -11.46 -3.84
CA HIS A 450 -24.78 -12.61 -4.33
C HIS A 450 -23.61 -12.93 -3.38
N SER A 451 -23.87 -13.75 -2.37
CA SER A 451 -22.85 -14.26 -1.46
C SER A 451 -23.02 -15.76 -1.26
N ALA A 452 -21.99 -16.53 -1.56
CA ALA A 452 -21.98 -17.99 -1.36
C ALA A 452 -22.24 -18.37 0.11
N ALA A 453 -21.70 -17.61 1.07
CA ALA A 453 -21.95 -17.81 2.49
C ALA A 453 -23.42 -17.57 2.90
N THR A 454 -24.11 -16.59 2.29
CA THR A 454 -25.55 -16.40 2.55
C THR A 454 -26.36 -17.58 1.99
N TRP A 455 -26.02 -18.07 0.80
CA TRP A 455 -26.65 -19.25 0.21
C TRP A 455 -26.40 -20.53 1.03
N HIS A 456 -25.19 -20.67 1.56
CA HIS A 456 -24.83 -21.74 2.48
C HIS A 456 -25.71 -21.71 3.74
N ALA A 457 -25.83 -20.54 4.38
CA ALA A 457 -26.66 -20.38 5.57
C ALA A 457 -28.16 -20.62 5.28
N THR A 458 -28.68 -20.23 4.10
CA THR A 458 -30.04 -20.59 3.69
C THR A 458 -30.21 -22.11 3.49
N GLY A 459 -29.20 -22.79 2.94
CA GLY A 459 -29.23 -24.24 2.78
C GLY A 459 -29.28 -24.96 4.12
N ILE A 460 -28.49 -24.52 5.11
CA ILE A 460 -28.53 -25.06 6.48
C ILE A 460 -29.91 -24.85 7.11
N LEU A 461 -30.54 -23.68 6.90
CA LEU A 461 -31.88 -23.40 7.39
C LEU A 461 -32.92 -24.37 6.81
N TYR A 462 -32.90 -24.62 5.49
CA TYR A 462 -33.81 -25.56 4.84
C TYR A 462 -33.53 -27.02 5.26
N GLU A 463 -32.27 -27.39 5.42
CA GLU A 463 -31.90 -28.72 5.91
C GLU A 463 -32.42 -28.96 7.33
N ALA A 464 -32.35 -27.95 8.20
CA ALA A 464 -32.89 -28.00 9.56
C ALA A 464 -34.43 -28.06 9.58
N HIS A 465 -35.10 -27.48 8.58
CA HIS A 465 -36.55 -27.62 8.36
C HIS A 465 -36.96 -28.97 7.76
N GLY A 466 -36.02 -29.79 7.29
CA GLY A 466 -36.29 -31.04 6.58
C GLY A 466 -36.61 -30.88 5.08
N GLN A 467 -36.46 -29.67 4.54
CA GLN A 467 -36.65 -29.34 3.12
C GLN A 467 -35.37 -29.62 2.33
N LEU A 468 -35.09 -30.92 2.11
CA LEU A 468 -33.88 -31.37 1.43
C LEU A 468 -33.73 -30.86 -0.03
N PRO A 469 -34.77 -30.81 -0.89
CA PRO A 469 -34.59 -30.33 -2.26
C PRO A 469 -34.24 -28.84 -2.31
N GLU A 470 -34.90 -28.01 -1.50
CA GLU A 470 -34.62 -26.58 -1.38
C GLU A 470 -33.21 -26.32 -0.79
N ALA A 471 -32.78 -27.14 0.17
CA ALA A 471 -31.42 -27.10 0.71
C ALA A 471 -30.38 -27.38 -0.39
N SER A 472 -30.61 -28.42 -1.20
CA SER A 472 -29.72 -28.78 -2.31
C SER A 472 -29.60 -27.66 -3.35
N ALA A 473 -30.74 -27.06 -3.73
CA ALA A 473 -30.78 -25.93 -4.67
C ALA A 473 -30.01 -24.72 -4.11
N SER A 474 -30.15 -24.44 -2.82
CA SER A 474 -29.43 -23.36 -2.15
C SER A 474 -27.92 -23.58 -2.15
N TYR A 475 -27.45 -24.81 -1.88
CA TYR A 475 -26.03 -25.15 -1.96
C TYR A 475 -25.49 -25.05 -3.40
N TYR A 476 -26.25 -25.50 -4.41
CA TYR A 476 -25.87 -25.32 -5.82
C TYR A 476 -25.78 -23.84 -6.21
N ASN A 477 -26.72 -23.00 -5.78
CA ASN A 477 -26.66 -21.56 -6.01
C ASN A 477 -25.44 -20.92 -5.33
N GLY A 478 -25.07 -21.39 -4.14
CA GLY A 478 -23.83 -20.97 -3.47
C GLY A 478 -22.58 -21.29 -4.29
N LEU A 479 -22.50 -22.51 -4.84
CA LEU A 479 -21.39 -22.94 -5.69
C LEU A 479 -21.38 -22.26 -7.07
N ALA A 480 -22.54 -21.86 -7.58
CA ALA A 480 -22.63 -21.06 -8.80
C ALA A 480 -22.07 -19.64 -8.61
N VAL A 481 -22.17 -19.10 -7.40
CA VAL A 481 -21.57 -17.80 -7.03
C VAL A 481 -20.07 -17.93 -6.78
N ASP A 482 -19.66 -18.95 -6.02
CA ASP A 482 -18.26 -19.23 -5.71
C ASP A 482 -17.99 -20.74 -5.84
N PRO A 483 -17.38 -21.17 -6.96
CA PRO A 483 -17.05 -22.57 -7.20
C PRO A 483 -16.08 -23.16 -6.17
N ASP A 484 -15.32 -22.34 -5.43
CA ASP A 484 -14.34 -22.79 -4.45
C ASP A 484 -14.83 -22.72 -3.01
N HIS A 485 -16.11 -22.40 -2.80
CA HIS A 485 -16.69 -22.32 -1.47
C HIS A 485 -16.79 -23.69 -0.76
N VAL A 486 -15.79 -23.98 0.08
CA VAL A 486 -15.64 -25.25 0.80
C VAL A 486 -16.88 -25.62 1.64
N PRO A 487 -17.50 -24.72 2.45
CA PRO A 487 -18.66 -25.07 3.26
C PRO A 487 -19.84 -25.62 2.45
N CYS A 488 -20.15 -25.02 1.28
CA CYS A 488 -21.20 -25.54 0.40
C CYS A 488 -20.87 -26.92 -0.16
N LYS A 489 -19.62 -27.17 -0.59
CA LYS A 489 -19.20 -28.50 -1.09
C LYS A 489 -19.37 -29.58 -0.02
N VAL A 490 -18.96 -29.29 1.22
CA VAL A 490 -19.06 -30.22 2.34
C VAL A 490 -20.52 -30.49 2.71
N SER A 491 -21.34 -29.45 2.88
CA SER A 491 -22.76 -29.60 3.21
C SER A 491 -23.53 -30.33 2.11
N LEU A 492 -23.29 -30.00 0.84
CA LEU A 492 -23.91 -30.69 -0.29
C LEU A 492 -23.49 -32.16 -0.36
N GLY A 493 -22.20 -32.47 -0.16
CA GLY A 493 -21.71 -33.84 -0.11
C GLY A 493 -22.33 -34.67 1.02
N ALA A 494 -22.48 -34.08 2.20
CA ALA A 494 -23.17 -34.71 3.33
C ALA A 494 -24.65 -34.96 3.02
N LEU A 495 -25.33 -33.99 2.41
CA LEU A 495 -26.73 -34.09 2.00
C LEU A 495 -26.95 -35.19 0.95
N LEU A 496 -26.12 -35.24 -0.10
CA LEU A 496 -26.19 -36.25 -1.15
C LEU A 496 -25.95 -37.66 -0.60
N ARG A 497 -25.02 -37.82 0.34
CA ARG A 497 -24.80 -39.09 1.04
C ARG A 497 -26.06 -39.53 1.78
N ARG A 498 -26.71 -38.64 2.52
CA ARG A 498 -27.98 -38.95 3.24
C ARG A 498 -29.10 -39.36 2.29
N ILE A 499 -29.26 -38.64 1.18
CA ILE A 499 -30.28 -38.96 0.17
C ILE A 499 -30.00 -40.35 -0.43
N SER A 500 -28.73 -40.64 -0.78
CA SER A 500 -28.34 -41.94 -1.36
C SER A 500 -28.53 -43.14 -0.43
N THR A 501 -28.49 -42.94 0.89
CA THR A 501 -28.73 -44.01 1.88
C THR A 501 -30.21 -44.18 2.24
N SER A 502 -31.07 -43.27 1.80
CA SER A 502 -32.51 -43.27 2.09
C SER A 502 -33.34 -43.89 0.96
N CYS A 503 -32.73 -44.10 -0.21
CA CYS A 503 -33.24 -44.89 -1.33
C CYS A 503 -32.62 -46.30 -1.26
#